data_AF-A0A1R1YMI4-F1
#
_entry.id   AF-A0A1R1YMI4-F1
#
_cell.length_a   1.000
_cell.length_b   1.000
_cell.length_c   1.000
_cell.angle_alpha   90.00
_cell.angle_beta   90.00
_cell.angle_gamma   90.00
#
_symmetry.space_group_name_H-M   'P 1'
#
loop_
_entity.id
_entity.type
_entity.pdbx_description
1 polymer ?
#
loop_
_entity_poly.entity_id
_entity_poly.type
_entity_poly.pdbx_seq_one_letter_code
_entity_poly.pdbx_strand_id
1 'polypeptide(L)'
;MIGGEKEKFKELVHAAAKSIFDPIKKKPENKILLLDQVLGQISMSEAPVKRIPNSHLSLLSTAVCWYKMGVDPYHHLICQTPPFRLWLGIVEYLFCDEELLEESIEAALNDKFIQAEDLVFFVSVLGWEQCIQLNSFDGYRQRFDETKEFFLNRIDEAKNLSSKIIKILADERLMKSESAKIE
;
A
#
# COMPACT_ATOMS: atom_id res chain seq x y z
N MET A 1 -9.33 4.88 15.89
CA MET A 1 -9.45 3.41 15.98
C MET A 1 -9.50 2.92 17.43
N ILE A 2 -8.37 2.78 18.14
CA ILE A 2 -8.34 2.18 19.50
C ILE A 2 -9.03 3.04 20.57
N GLY A 3 -8.92 4.38 20.46
CA GLY A 3 -9.56 5.32 21.39
C GLY A 3 -11.08 5.45 21.28
N GLY A 4 -11.76 4.58 20.52
CA GLY A 4 -13.22 4.62 20.36
C GLY A 4 -13.76 5.72 19.43
N GLU A 5 -12.89 6.58 18.91
CA GLU A 5 -13.25 7.63 17.94
C GLU A 5 -13.50 7.06 16.54
N LYS A 6 -14.59 6.30 16.38
CA LYS A 6 -14.92 5.60 15.12
C LYS A 6 -15.24 6.56 13.99
N GLU A 7 -16.14 7.52 14.22
CA GLU A 7 -16.56 8.48 13.19
C GLU A 7 -15.39 9.31 12.67
N LYS A 8 -14.57 9.88 13.56
CA LYS A 8 -13.36 10.63 13.17
C LYS A 8 -12.39 9.80 12.33
N PHE A 9 -12.26 8.50 12.63
CA PHE A 9 -11.43 7.61 11.83
C PHE A 9 -12.01 7.42 10.42
N LYS A 10 -13.30 7.12 10.30
CA LYS A 10 -13.98 6.97 9.01
C LYS A 10 -13.87 8.25 8.18
N GLU A 11 -14.26 9.38 8.76
CA GLU A 11 -14.19 10.69 8.12
C GLU A 11 -12.79 11.00 7.59
N LEU A 12 -11.75 10.69 8.38
CA LEU A 12 -10.36 10.92 8.00
C LEU A 12 -9.93 10.06 6.80
N VAL A 13 -10.23 8.75 6.84
CA VAL A 13 -9.89 7.84 5.76
C VAL A 13 -10.64 8.21 4.48
N HIS A 14 -11.94 8.52 4.57
CA HIS A 14 -12.74 8.96 3.42
C HIS A 14 -12.29 10.31 2.87
N ALA A 15 -11.87 11.25 3.72
CA ALA A 15 -11.33 12.52 3.26
C ALA A 15 -10.04 12.32 2.44
N ALA A 16 -9.14 11.42 2.90
CA ALA A 16 -7.96 11.03 2.13
C ALA A 16 -8.35 10.33 0.81
N ALA A 17 -9.31 9.40 0.86
CA ALA A 17 -9.84 8.70 -0.30
C ALA A 17 -10.31 9.67 -1.38
N LYS A 18 -11.17 10.62 -0.98
CA LYS A 18 -11.75 11.65 -1.84
C LYS A 18 -10.71 12.61 -2.40
N SER A 19 -9.76 13.04 -1.57
CA SER A 19 -8.76 14.02 -1.98
C SER A 19 -7.77 13.47 -2.99
N ILE A 20 -7.36 12.20 -2.84
CA ILE A 20 -6.25 11.61 -3.60
C ILE A 20 -6.76 10.75 -4.76
N PHE A 21 -7.81 9.96 -4.56
CA PHE A 21 -8.18 8.89 -5.50
C PHE A 21 -9.45 9.17 -6.32
N ASP A 22 -10.34 10.08 -5.90
CA ASP A 22 -11.49 10.46 -6.75
C ASP A 22 -11.11 10.97 -8.15
N PRO A 23 -10.04 11.79 -8.31
CA PRO A 23 -9.58 12.21 -9.63
C PRO A 23 -9.18 11.01 -10.52
N ILE A 24 -8.64 9.96 -9.90
CA ILE A 24 -8.17 8.74 -10.56
C ILE A 24 -9.35 7.82 -10.89
N LYS A 25 -10.33 7.68 -9.98
CA LYS A 25 -11.59 6.95 -10.23
C LYS A 25 -12.34 7.49 -11.45
N LYS A 26 -12.33 8.80 -11.65
CA LYS A 26 -12.98 9.48 -12.79
C LYS A 26 -12.22 9.38 -14.10
N LYS A 27 -10.93 9.02 -14.07
CA LYS A 27 -10.05 8.93 -15.23
C LYS A 27 -9.35 7.56 -15.23
N PRO A 28 -10.01 6.49 -15.71
CA PRO A 28 -9.45 5.14 -15.74
C PRO A 28 -8.09 5.07 -16.46
N GLU A 29 -7.83 5.98 -17.40
CA GLU A 29 -6.55 6.14 -18.09
C GLU A 29 -5.38 6.48 -17.15
N ASN A 30 -5.66 7.11 -16.01
CA ASN A 30 -4.67 7.51 -15.00
C ASN A 30 -4.46 6.47 -13.90
N LYS A 31 -5.25 5.38 -13.87
CA LYS A 31 -5.01 4.28 -12.92
C LYS A 31 -3.64 3.68 -13.18
N ILE A 32 -2.81 3.68 -12.13
CA ILE A 32 -1.42 3.22 -12.23
C ILE A 32 -1.40 1.70 -12.45
N LEU A 33 -2.31 0.96 -11.81
CA LEU A 33 -2.32 -0.50 -11.86
C LEU A 33 -3.70 -1.05 -12.22
N LEU A 34 -3.74 -1.95 -13.22
CA LEU A 34 -4.82 -2.93 -13.38
C LEU A 34 -4.46 -4.15 -12.52
N LEU A 35 -4.39 -3.91 -11.20
CA LEU A 35 -3.83 -4.86 -10.25
C LEU A 35 -4.54 -6.22 -10.29
N ASP A 36 -5.82 -6.27 -10.65
CA ASP A 36 -6.58 -7.52 -10.76
C ASP A 36 -6.01 -8.48 -11.82
N GLN A 37 -5.55 -7.97 -12.97
CA GLN A 37 -4.96 -8.80 -14.03
C GLN A 37 -3.57 -9.31 -13.64
N VAL A 38 -2.82 -8.48 -12.92
CA VAL A 38 -1.45 -8.75 -12.49
C VAL A 38 -1.47 -9.72 -11.31
N LEU A 39 -2.24 -9.44 -10.25
CA LEU A 39 -2.38 -10.30 -9.07
C LEU A 39 -2.99 -11.66 -9.40
N GLY A 40 -3.96 -11.72 -10.31
CA GLY A 40 -4.54 -12.99 -10.77
C GLY A 40 -3.51 -13.93 -11.41
N GLN A 41 -2.45 -13.38 -12.02
CA GLN A 41 -1.34 -14.16 -12.61
C GLN A 41 -0.24 -14.50 -11.60
N ILE A 42 -0.23 -13.86 -10.43
CA ILE A 42 0.86 -13.92 -9.44
C ILE A 42 0.45 -14.69 -8.18
N SER A 43 -0.81 -15.09 -8.03
CA SER A 43 -1.27 -15.86 -6.86
C SER A 43 -0.36 -17.06 -6.60
N MET A 44 0.42 -16.98 -5.53
CA MET A 44 1.32 -18.05 -5.07
C MET A 44 0.58 -19.23 -4.43
N SER A 45 -0.75 -19.12 -4.28
CA SER A 45 -1.59 -20.19 -3.73
C SER A 45 -2.40 -20.84 -4.84
N GLU A 46 -2.24 -22.15 -4.99
CA GLU A 46 -3.04 -22.99 -5.90
C GLU A 46 -4.48 -23.20 -5.39
N ALA A 47 -4.77 -22.82 -4.13
CA ALA A 47 -6.09 -22.94 -3.53
C ALA A 47 -6.83 -21.59 -3.55
N PRO A 48 -8.17 -21.57 -3.69
CA PRO A 48 -8.96 -20.37 -3.49
C PRO A 48 -8.78 -19.90 -2.04
N VAL A 49 -7.91 -18.92 -1.83
CA VAL A 49 -7.69 -18.31 -0.53
C VAL A 49 -8.97 -17.57 -0.17
N LYS A 50 -9.70 -18.07 0.82
CA LYS A 50 -10.83 -17.34 1.41
C LYS A 50 -10.30 -15.99 1.87
N ARG A 51 -10.82 -14.89 1.31
CA ARG A 51 -10.42 -13.53 1.70
C ARG A 51 -10.62 -13.40 3.21
N ILE A 52 -9.53 -13.13 3.93
CA ILE A 52 -9.57 -12.84 5.37
C ILE A 52 -9.60 -11.32 5.48
N PRO A 53 -10.59 -10.73 6.17
CA PRO A 53 -10.64 -9.29 6.40
C PRO A 53 -9.35 -8.81 7.08
N ASN A 54 -8.87 -7.64 6.69
CA ASN A 54 -7.66 -7.01 7.25
C ASN A 54 -7.86 -5.50 7.31
N SER A 55 -7.36 -4.83 8.35
CA SER A 55 -7.41 -3.36 8.45
C SER A 55 -6.61 -2.66 7.34
N HIS A 56 -5.61 -3.36 6.79
CA HIS A 56 -4.59 -2.81 5.92
C HIS A 56 -4.02 -1.49 6.46
N LEU A 57 -3.79 -1.43 7.79
CA LEU A 57 -3.50 -0.19 8.50
C LEU A 57 -2.29 0.56 7.93
N SER A 58 -1.27 -0.13 7.42
CA SER A 58 -0.12 0.49 6.78
C SER A 58 -0.49 1.27 5.50
N LEU A 59 -1.41 0.74 4.69
CA LEU A 59 -1.91 1.38 3.46
C LEU A 59 -2.85 2.54 3.79
N LEU A 60 -3.77 2.35 4.74
CA LEU A 60 -4.65 3.43 5.23
C LEU A 60 -3.83 4.59 5.79
N SER A 61 -2.83 4.29 6.63
CA SER A 61 -1.95 5.30 7.23
C SER A 61 -1.15 6.05 6.18
N THR A 62 -0.67 5.36 5.14
CA THR A 62 0.06 5.99 4.03
C THR A 62 -0.79 7.05 3.33
N ALA A 63 -2.00 6.70 2.91
CA ALA A 63 -2.89 7.64 2.23
C ALA A 63 -3.28 8.82 3.13
N VAL A 64 -3.56 8.55 4.41
CA VAL A 64 -3.85 9.59 5.39
C VAL A 64 -2.66 10.53 5.59
N CYS A 65 -1.43 10.02 5.63
CA CYS A 65 -0.22 10.84 5.72
C CYS A 65 -0.09 11.78 4.51
N TRP A 66 -0.25 11.28 3.29
CA TRP A 66 -0.24 12.12 2.09
C TRP A 66 -1.28 13.23 2.16
N TYR A 67 -2.52 12.87 2.53
CA TYR A 67 -3.61 13.82 2.69
C TYR A 67 -3.28 14.90 3.73
N LYS A 68 -2.79 14.52 4.91
CA LYS A 68 -2.45 15.45 5.99
C LYS A 68 -1.26 16.35 5.64
N MET A 69 -0.32 15.87 4.84
CA MET A 69 0.83 16.63 4.39
C MET A 69 0.57 17.47 3.13
N GLY A 70 -0.61 17.33 2.49
CA GLY A 70 -0.90 17.98 1.21
C GLY A 70 -0.02 17.47 0.06
N VAL A 71 0.46 16.22 0.15
CA VAL A 71 1.31 15.59 -0.86
C VAL A 71 0.43 14.87 -1.86
N ASP A 72 0.54 15.24 -3.13
CA ASP A 72 -0.04 14.46 -4.22
C ASP A 72 0.96 13.37 -4.66
N PRO A 73 0.67 12.08 -4.40
CA PRO A 73 1.57 10.98 -4.76
C PRO A 73 1.68 10.78 -6.28
N TYR A 74 0.77 11.38 -7.06
CA TYR A 74 0.74 11.30 -8.53
C TYR A 74 1.55 12.42 -9.19
N HIS A 75 1.76 13.57 -8.52
CA HIS A 75 2.30 14.78 -9.15
C HIS A 75 3.69 14.60 -9.81
N HIS A 76 4.54 13.74 -9.24
CA HIS A 76 5.89 13.46 -9.76
C HIS A 76 6.07 12.04 -10.31
N LEU A 77 4.99 11.39 -10.78
CA LEU A 77 5.02 10.02 -11.33
C LEU A 77 6.04 9.79 -12.45
N ILE A 78 6.42 10.85 -13.17
CA ILE A 78 7.40 10.81 -14.26
C ILE A 78 8.80 10.40 -13.76
N CYS A 79 9.16 10.74 -12.52
CA CYS A 79 10.47 10.47 -11.94
C CYS A 79 10.51 9.25 -11.01
N GLN A 80 9.39 8.54 -10.85
CA GLN A 80 9.30 7.42 -9.91
C GLN A 80 9.78 6.11 -10.53
N THR A 81 10.59 5.38 -9.78
CA THR A 81 11.09 4.04 -10.15
C THR A 81 9.93 3.03 -10.19
N PRO A 82 10.04 1.94 -10.97
CA PRO A 82 8.98 0.92 -11.02
C PRO A 82 8.55 0.37 -9.64
N PRO A 83 9.44 0.15 -8.65
CA PRO A 83 9.03 -0.24 -7.30
C PRO A 83 8.11 0.78 -6.60
N PHE A 84 8.36 2.08 -6.78
CA PHE A 84 7.50 3.10 -6.18
C PHE A 84 6.09 3.07 -6.79
N ARG A 85 5.99 2.89 -8.11
CA ARG A 85 4.68 2.76 -8.79
C ARG A 85 3.92 1.52 -8.34
N LEU A 86 4.62 0.40 -8.17
CA LEU A 86 4.02 -0.82 -7.61
C LEU A 86 3.44 -0.53 -6.22
N TRP A 87 4.22 0.10 -5.34
CA TRP A 87 3.76 0.43 -4.00
C TRP A 87 2.59 1.41 -3.99
N LEU A 88 2.66 2.51 -4.77
CA LEU A 88 1.54 3.46 -4.90
C LEU A 88 0.28 2.77 -5.43
N GLY A 89 0.40 1.90 -6.42
CA GLY A 89 -0.77 1.24 -6.96
C GLY A 89 -1.36 0.14 -6.05
N ILE A 90 -0.60 -0.42 -5.10
CA ILE A 90 -1.17 -1.24 -4.02
C ILE A 90 -2.07 -0.38 -3.11
N VAL A 91 -1.66 0.85 -2.81
CA VAL A 91 -2.50 1.80 -2.06
C VAL A 91 -3.71 2.21 -2.90
N GLU A 92 -3.51 2.53 -4.18
CA GLU A 92 -4.58 2.87 -5.12
C GLU A 92 -5.63 1.76 -5.20
N TYR A 93 -5.22 0.49 -5.24
CA TYR A 93 -6.11 -0.66 -5.27
C TYR A 93 -7.06 -0.69 -4.08
N LEU A 94 -6.52 -0.56 -2.86
CA LEU A 94 -7.33 -0.50 -1.63
C LEU A 94 -8.35 0.64 -1.66
N PHE A 95 -7.96 1.83 -2.14
CA PHE A 95 -8.83 3.01 -2.11
C PHE A 95 -9.78 3.12 -3.32
N CYS A 96 -9.49 2.40 -4.40
CA CYS A 96 -10.32 2.35 -5.60
C CYS A 96 -11.44 1.31 -5.51
N ASP A 97 -11.25 0.24 -4.74
CA ASP A 97 -12.27 -0.75 -4.41
C ASP A 97 -13.04 -0.30 -3.16
N GLU A 98 -14.29 0.15 -3.35
CA GLU A 98 -15.13 0.66 -2.26
C GLU A 98 -15.53 -0.44 -1.27
N GLU A 99 -15.77 -1.67 -1.74
CA GLU A 99 -16.13 -2.78 -0.86
C GLU A 99 -14.94 -3.19 0.01
N LEU A 100 -13.75 -3.28 -0.58
CA LEU A 100 -12.52 -3.58 0.16
C LEU A 100 -12.16 -2.47 1.15
N LEU A 101 -12.34 -1.20 0.77
CA LEU A 101 -12.07 -0.07 1.66
C LEU A 101 -12.99 -0.11 2.89
N GLU A 102 -14.29 -0.32 2.69
CA GLU A 102 -15.25 -0.44 3.80
C GLU A 102 -14.97 -1.66 4.67
N GLU A 103 -14.65 -2.81 4.07
CA GLU A 103 -14.25 -4.03 4.80
C GLU A 103 -13.02 -3.75 5.68
N SER A 104 -12.04 -3.02 5.16
CA SER A 104 -10.81 -2.68 5.88
C SER A 104 -11.06 -1.70 7.04
N ILE A 105 -11.90 -0.69 6.81
CA ILE A 105 -12.31 0.27 7.85
C ILE A 105 -13.10 -0.46 8.95
N GLU A 106 -14.01 -1.36 8.59
CA GLU A 106 -14.82 -2.11 9.55
C GLU A 106 -13.95 -3.06 10.38
N ALA A 107 -13.03 -3.77 9.74
CA ALA A 107 -12.03 -4.62 10.38
C ALA A 107 -11.19 -3.82 11.39
N ALA A 108 -10.64 -2.68 10.99
CA ALA A 108 -9.88 -1.78 11.87
C ALA A 108 -10.70 -1.34 13.11
N LEU A 109 -11.99 -1.04 12.94
CA LEU A 109 -12.82 -0.47 14.01
C LEU A 109 -13.48 -1.50 14.93
N ASN A 110 -13.73 -2.71 14.47
CA ASN A 110 -14.60 -3.66 15.19
C ASN A 110 -13.95 -5.02 15.46
N ASP A 111 -12.96 -5.45 14.69
CA ASP A 111 -12.29 -6.73 14.91
C ASP A 111 -11.21 -6.59 16.00
N LYS A 112 -11.39 -7.32 17.10
CA LYS A 112 -10.48 -7.27 18.26
C LYS A 112 -9.14 -7.95 18.02
N PHE A 113 -9.11 -8.96 17.18
CA PHE A 113 -7.86 -9.61 16.79
C PHE A 113 -7.04 -8.67 15.92
N ILE A 114 -7.66 -8.07 14.91
CA ILE A 114 -7.00 -7.12 14.01
C ILE A 114 -6.53 -5.88 14.78
N GLN A 115 -7.33 -5.34 15.72
CA GLN A 115 -6.90 -4.23 16.58
C GLN A 115 -5.66 -4.55 17.42
N ALA A 116 -5.52 -5.79 17.88
CA ALA A 116 -4.34 -6.23 18.63
C ALA A 116 -3.10 -6.29 17.73
N GLU A 117 -3.23 -6.87 16.54
CA GLU A 117 -2.16 -6.91 15.53
C GLU A 117 -1.74 -5.49 15.08
N ASP A 118 -2.71 -4.60 14.87
CA ASP A 118 -2.48 -3.20 14.50
C ASP A 118 -1.71 -2.44 15.59
N LEU A 119 -1.94 -2.77 16.87
CA LEU A 119 -1.17 -2.19 17.97
C LEU A 119 0.29 -2.66 17.92
N VAL A 120 0.55 -3.93 17.59
CA VAL A 120 1.91 -4.46 17.40
C VAL A 120 2.60 -3.76 16.22
N PHE A 121 1.88 -3.54 15.12
CA PHE A 121 2.37 -2.76 13.99
C PHE A 121 2.73 -1.33 14.42
N PHE A 122 1.84 -0.64 15.14
CA PHE A 122 2.09 0.71 15.64
C PHE A 122 3.33 0.78 16.55
N VAL A 123 3.48 -0.15 17.49
CA VAL A 123 4.64 -0.23 18.38
C VAL A 123 5.94 -0.46 17.58
N SER A 124 5.87 -1.29 16.53
CA SER A 124 7.01 -1.53 15.65
C SER A 124 7.44 -0.25 14.91
N VAL A 125 6.47 0.52 14.41
CA VAL A 125 6.72 1.82 13.75
C VAL A 125 7.32 2.84 14.73
N LEU A 126 6.85 2.90 15.98
CA LEU A 126 7.44 3.76 17.02
C LEU A 126 8.94 3.47 17.24
N GLY A 127 9.34 2.20 17.14
CA GLY A 127 10.75 1.83 17.24
C GLY A 127 11.64 2.51 16.19
N TRP A 128 11.14 2.67 14.96
CA TRP A 128 11.83 3.38 13.88
C TRP A 128 11.81 4.89 14.09
N GLU A 129 10.67 5.42 14.52
CA GLU A 129 10.47 6.83 14.80
C GLU A 129 11.44 7.34 15.88
N GLN A 130 11.62 6.57 16.96
CA GLN A 130 12.57 6.86 18.02
C GLN A 130 14.02 6.93 17.52
N CYS A 131 14.43 6.02 16.61
CA CYS A 131 15.76 6.06 16.01
C CYS A 131 15.99 7.39 15.27
N ILE A 132 14.98 7.89 14.56
CA ILE A 132 15.03 9.16 13.84
C ILE A 132 15.06 10.34 14.83
N GLN A 133 14.16 10.37 15.81
CA GLN A 133 14.09 11.45 16.80
C GLN A 133 15.41 11.63 17.57
N LEU A 134 16.05 10.51 17.93
CA LEU A 134 17.30 10.50 18.69
C LEU A 134 18.55 10.64 17.78
N ASN A 135 18.39 10.74 16.46
CA ASN A 135 19.48 10.67 15.48
C ASN A 135 20.41 9.44 15.69
N SER A 136 19.83 8.32 16.13
CA SER A 136 20.58 7.09 16.42
C SER A 136 20.75 6.25 15.15
N PHE A 137 21.85 6.49 14.45
CA PHE A 137 22.23 5.69 13.28
C PHE A 137 22.50 4.22 13.63
N ASP A 138 23.11 3.96 14.80
CA ASP A 138 23.38 2.60 15.26
C ASP A 138 22.07 1.83 15.52
N GLY A 139 21.09 2.47 16.18
CA GLY A 139 19.79 1.86 16.42
C GLY A 139 19.03 1.60 15.12
N TYR A 140 19.06 2.55 14.18
CA TYR A 140 18.47 2.36 12.86
C TYR A 140 19.12 1.18 12.13
N ARG A 141 20.46 1.12 12.12
CA ARG A 141 21.23 0.05 11.47
C ARG A 141 20.92 -1.32 12.07
N GLN A 142 20.91 -1.43 13.40
CA GLN A 142 20.60 -2.68 14.08
C GLN A 142 19.22 -3.21 13.66
N ARG A 143 18.19 -2.37 13.75
CA ARG A 143 16.82 -2.76 13.34
C ARG A 143 16.75 -3.18 11.87
N PHE A 144 17.49 -2.48 11.00
CA PHE A 144 17.58 -2.81 9.58
C PHE A 144 18.25 -4.17 9.34
N ASP A 145 19.40 -4.40 9.96
CA ASP A 145 20.17 -5.63 9.79
C ASP A 145 19.42 -6.85 10.35
N GLU A 146 18.74 -6.71 11.51
CA GLU A 146 17.88 -7.77 12.08
C GLU A 146 16.68 -8.10 11.18
N THR A 147 16.01 -7.08 10.64
CA THR A 147 14.89 -7.27 9.70
C THR A 147 15.37 -7.96 8.42
N LYS A 148 16.52 -7.54 7.90
CA LYS A 148 17.16 -8.16 6.73
C LYS A 148 17.50 -9.63 7.00
N GLU A 149 18.04 -9.94 8.19
CA GLU A 149 18.40 -11.30 8.59
C GLU A 149 17.18 -12.22 8.60
N PHE A 150 16.06 -11.77 9.16
CA PHE A 150 14.79 -12.51 9.17
C PHE A 150 14.33 -12.92 7.76
N PHE A 151 14.55 -12.06 6.77
CA PHE A 151 14.11 -12.33 5.40
C PHE A 151 15.11 -13.11 4.54
N LEU A 152 16.36 -13.36 4.98
CA LEU A 152 17.45 -13.88 4.15
C LEU A 152 17.06 -15.05 3.23
N ASN A 153 16.37 -16.05 3.78
CA ASN A 153 15.98 -17.26 3.05
C ASN A 153 14.84 -17.03 2.02
N ARG A 154 14.22 -15.85 2.03
CA ARG A 154 13.07 -15.48 1.19
C ARG A 154 13.40 -14.32 0.23
N ILE A 155 14.59 -13.71 0.34
CA ILE A 155 14.97 -12.56 -0.48
C ILE A 155 15.00 -12.92 -1.96
N ASP A 156 15.61 -14.06 -2.32
CA ASP A 156 15.77 -14.44 -3.73
C ASP A 156 14.42 -14.74 -4.39
N GLU A 157 13.54 -15.47 -3.68
CA GLU A 157 12.17 -15.73 -4.13
C GLU A 157 11.40 -14.42 -4.32
N ALA A 158 11.41 -13.54 -3.30
CA ALA A 158 10.71 -12.26 -3.34
C ALA A 158 11.23 -11.35 -4.47
N LYS A 159 12.55 -11.32 -4.68
CA LYS A 159 13.19 -10.53 -5.75
C LYS A 159 12.82 -11.05 -7.13
N ASN A 160 12.80 -12.36 -7.32
CA ASN A 160 12.40 -12.97 -8.58
C ASN A 160 10.92 -12.68 -8.89
N LEU A 161 10.06 -12.78 -7.87
CA LEU A 161 8.65 -12.45 -7.98
C LEU A 161 8.48 -10.96 -8.33
N SER A 162 9.03 -10.05 -7.52
CA SER A 162 8.90 -8.61 -7.72
C SER A 162 9.40 -8.17 -9.10
N SER A 163 10.48 -8.79 -9.60
CA SER A 163 11.01 -8.51 -10.94
C SER A 163 10.04 -8.91 -12.05
N LYS A 164 9.33 -10.04 -11.89
CA LYS A 164 8.26 -10.44 -12.81
C LYS A 164 7.12 -9.43 -12.78
N ILE A 165 6.65 -9.03 -11.59
CA ILE A 165 5.58 -8.02 -11.44
C ILE A 165 5.97 -6.73 -12.15
N ILE A 166 7.16 -6.20 -11.83
CA ILE A 166 7.68 -4.96 -12.39
C ILE A 166 7.78 -5.04 -13.92
N LYS A 167 8.19 -6.18 -14.48
CA LYS A 167 8.26 -6.38 -15.92
C LYS A 167 6.88 -6.34 -16.58
N ILE A 168 5.90 -7.07 -16.02
CA ILE A 168 4.52 -7.06 -16.52
C ILE A 168 3.97 -5.63 -16.53
N LEU A 169 4.20 -4.88 -15.45
CA LEU A 169 3.77 -3.48 -15.35
C LEU A 169 4.45 -2.54 -16.34
N ALA A 170 5.73 -2.78 -16.65
CA ALA A 170 6.44 -2.01 -17.67
C ALA A 170 5.91 -2.30 -19.08
N ASP A 171 5.63 -3.57 -19.38
CA ASP A 171 5.15 -4.02 -20.69
C ASP A 171 3.70 -3.54 -20.96
N GLU A 172 2.79 -3.63 -19.97
CA GLU A 172 1.43 -3.09 -20.08
C GLU A 172 1.41 -1.58 -20.36
N ARG A 173 2.35 -0.83 -19.77
CA ARG A 173 2.47 0.60 -20.01
C ARG A 173 2.91 0.89 -21.45
N LEU A 174 3.88 0.13 -21.98
CA LEU A 174 4.31 0.29 -23.37
C LEU A 174 3.12 0.12 -24.31
N MET A 175 2.31 -0.93 -24.10
CA MET A 175 1.08 -1.16 -24.87
C MET A 175 0.10 0.01 -24.77
N LYS A 176 -0.23 0.51 -23.56
CA LYS A 176 -1.11 1.68 -23.39
C LYS A 176 -0.57 2.94 -24.09
N SER A 177 0.74 3.15 -24.04
CA SER A 177 1.39 4.31 -24.67
C SER A 177 1.43 4.23 -26.21
N GLU A 178 1.44 3.02 -26.77
CA GLU A 178 1.34 2.77 -28.20
C GLU A 178 -0.10 2.93 -28.68
N SER A 179 -1.09 2.43 -27.95
CA SER A 179 -2.51 2.63 -28.26
C SER A 179 -2.91 4.10 -28.23
N ALA A 180 -2.44 4.87 -27.25
CA ALA A 180 -2.71 6.31 -27.14
C ALA A 180 -2.00 7.19 -28.19
N LYS A 181 -1.10 6.62 -29.02
CA LYS A 181 -0.48 7.31 -30.16
C LYS A 181 -1.18 7.04 -31.49
N ILE A 182 -2.08 6.06 -31.52
CA ILE A 182 -2.79 5.61 -32.73
C ILE A 182 -4.18 6.28 -32.83
N GLU A 183 -4.68 6.85 -31.72
CA GLU A 183 -5.82 7.77 -31.66
C GLU A 183 -5.39 9.25 -31.76
#